data_AF-A0A975F4N0-F1
#
_entry.id   AF-A0A975F4N0-F1
#
_cell.length_a   1.000
_cell.length_b   1.000
_cell.length_c   1.000
_cell.angle_alpha   90.00
_cell.angle_beta   90.00
_cell.angle_gamma   90.00
#
_symmetry.space_group_name_H-M   'P 1'
#
loop_
_entity.id
_entity.type
_entity.pdbx_description
1 polymer ?
#
loop_
_entity_poly.entity_id
_entity_poly.type
_entity_poly.pdbx_seq_one_letter_code
_entity_poly.pdbx_strand_id
1 'polypeptide(L)'
;MNTRIIEIRALDKKTEGLQVDKNIIPKGKSWIESIREALGMTALQLANRLGVTQPRITVMEKNEKNLKISTMEKIAKAIDCDFVYYFKPKTSFQSFVEVQARKKAEKIIKSVNLNMALENQDIATKEAVEDMVVDFINNKTKQIWD
;
A
#
# COMPACT_ATOMS: atom_id res chain seq x y z
N MET A 1 26.31 7.94 1.19
CA MET A 1 24.95 7.76 1.76
C MET A 1 24.07 7.20 0.66
N ASN A 2 23.37 6.08 0.88
CA ASN A 2 22.59 5.42 -0.17
C ASN A 2 21.33 6.23 -0.53
N THR A 3 21.24 6.74 -1.76
CA THR A 3 20.13 7.58 -2.26
C THR A 3 18.75 6.96 -2.00
N ARG A 4 18.63 5.63 -2.10
CA ARG A 4 17.38 4.91 -1.84
C ARG A 4 16.84 5.12 -0.43
N ILE A 5 17.74 5.16 0.55
CA ILE A 5 17.33 5.32 1.96
C ILE A 5 16.74 6.72 2.17
N ILE A 6 17.29 7.73 1.49
CA ILE A 6 16.76 9.09 1.52
C ILE A 6 15.37 9.14 0.88
N GLU A 7 15.19 8.47 -0.26
CA GLU A 7 13.88 8.37 -0.95
C GLU A 7 12.82 7.71 -0.07
N ILE A 8 13.14 6.59 0.59
CA ILE A 8 12.24 5.90 1.52
C ILE A 8 11.82 6.82 2.66
N ARG A 9 12.78 7.52 3.29
CA ARG A 9 12.49 8.47 4.37
C ARG A 9 11.60 9.62 3.91
N ALA A 10 11.82 10.12 2.70
CA ALA A 10 10.99 11.16 2.11
C ALA A 10 9.56 10.67 1.84
N LEU A 11 9.40 9.43 1.37
CA LEU A 11 8.07 8.80 1.21
C LEU A 11 7.37 8.60 2.54
N ASP A 12 8.08 8.08 3.55
CA ASP A 12 7.54 7.89 4.89
C ASP A 12 6.99 9.21 5.46
N LYS A 13 7.78 10.29 5.39
CA LYS A 13 7.36 11.63 5.81
C LYS A 13 6.12 12.13 5.06
N LYS A 14 6.00 11.85 3.76
CA LYS A 14 4.82 12.23 2.96
C LYS A 14 3.57 11.40 3.31
N THR A 15 3.75 10.14 3.73
CA THR A 15 2.65 9.23 4.03
C THR A 15 2.19 9.24 5.48
N GLU A 16 3.00 9.77 6.40
CA GLU A 16 2.70 9.84 7.84
C GLU A 16 1.38 10.59 8.13
N GLY A 17 1.12 11.67 7.40
CA GLY A 17 -0.08 12.51 7.56
C GLY A 17 -1.38 11.94 6.97
N LEU A 18 -1.32 10.80 6.25
CA LEU A 18 -2.51 10.24 5.60
C LEU A 18 -3.42 9.60 6.66
N GLN A 19 -4.53 10.23 7.02
CA GLN A 19 -5.51 9.65 7.94
C GLN A 19 -6.31 8.52 7.27
N VAL A 20 -6.59 7.44 8.01
CA VAL A 20 -7.54 6.41 7.54
C VAL A 20 -8.90 6.73 8.12
N ASP A 21 -9.70 7.47 7.39
CA ASP A 21 -11.10 7.62 7.76
C ASP A 21 -11.85 6.35 7.34
N LYS A 22 -11.94 5.42 8.30
CA LYS A 22 -12.52 4.09 8.07
C LYS A 22 -14.02 4.11 7.81
N ASN A 23 -14.70 5.25 8.01
CA ASN A 23 -16.16 5.34 8.03
C ASN A 23 -16.72 6.54 7.24
N ILE A 24 -16.07 6.98 6.15
CA ILE A 24 -16.64 8.09 5.36
C ILE A 24 -17.97 7.68 4.70
N ILE A 25 -18.08 6.42 4.27
CA ILE A 25 -19.25 5.91 3.54
C ILE A 25 -20.07 4.94 4.40
N PRO A 26 -21.42 5.08 4.43
CA PRO A 26 -22.30 4.13 5.11
C PRO A 26 -22.09 2.68 4.66
N LYS A 27 -22.23 1.74 5.61
CA LYS A 27 -22.12 0.31 5.31
C LYS A 27 -23.13 -0.10 4.23
N GLY A 28 -22.63 -0.77 3.20
CA GLY A 28 -23.46 -1.30 2.10
C GLY A 28 -23.68 -0.35 0.92
N LYS A 29 -23.21 0.90 1.01
CA LYS A 29 -23.23 1.84 -0.13
C LYS A 29 -21.85 1.97 -0.78
N SER A 30 -21.86 2.32 -2.06
CA SER A 30 -20.65 2.72 -2.80
C SER A 30 -20.32 4.20 -2.57
N TRP A 31 -19.06 4.59 -2.76
CA TRP A 31 -18.65 5.99 -2.73
C TRP A 31 -19.38 6.82 -3.78
N ILE A 32 -19.46 6.31 -5.01
CA ILE A 32 -20.12 6.95 -6.14
C ILE A 32 -21.59 7.20 -5.82
N GLU A 33 -22.31 6.17 -5.38
CA GLU A 33 -23.72 6.27 -5.01
C GLU A 33 -23.94 7.26 -3.86
N SER A 34 -23.11 7.18 -2.83
CA SER A 34 -23.24 8.03 -1.64
C SER A 34 -23.02 9.51 -1.96
N ILE A 35 -21.98 9.83 -2.74
CA ILE A 35 -21.73 11.21 -3.17
C ILE A 35 -22.84 11.66 -4.13
N ARG A 36 -23.22 10.84 -5.11
CA ARG A 36 -24.29 11.18 -6.06
C ARG A 36 -25.59 11.54 -5.33
N GLU A 37 -26.01 10.72 -4.37
CA GLU A 37 -27.21 10.97 -3.57
C GLU A 37 -27.07 12.20 -2.67
N ALA A 38 -25.91 12.41 -2.04
CA ALA A 38 -25.64 13.60 -1.23
C ALA A 38 -25.70 14.90 -2.05
N LEU A 39 -25.30 14.84 -3.33
CA LEU A 39 -25.42 15.94 -4.29
C LEU A 39 -26.84 16.09 -4.86
N GLY A 40 -27.81 15.24 -4.47
CA GLY A 40 -29.18 15.28 -4.98
C GLY A 40 -29.32 14.82 -6.44
N MET A 41 -28.37 14.04 -6.96
CA MET A 41 -28.38 13.57 -8.35
C MET A 41 -29.06 12.19 -8.48
N THR A 42 -29.88 12.03 -9.51
CA THR A 42 -30.36 10.72 -9.97
C THR A 42 -29.27 9.97 -10.76
N ALA A 43 -29.38 8.64 -10.82
CA ALA A 43 -28.46 7.83 -11.64
C ALA A 43 -28.48 8.25 -13.13
N LEU A 44 -29.65 8.67 -13.66
CA LEU A 44 -29.78 9.16 -15.03
C LEU A 44 -29.01 10.47 -15.25
N GLN A 45 -29.07 11.41 -14.30
CA GLN A 45 -28.33 12.67 -14.38
C GLN A 45 -26.82 12.45 -14.37
N LEU A 46 -26.32 11.53 -13.53
CA LEU A 46 -24.90 11.15 -13.55
C LEU A 46 -24.53 10.46 -14.87
N ALA A 47 -25.42 9.62 -15.42
CA ALA A 47 -25.21 8.97 -16.71
C ALA A 47 -25.06 9.98 -17.85
N ASN A 48 -25.93 11.00 -17.88
CA ASN A 48 -25.88 12.08 -18.86
C ASN A 48 -24.58 12.89 -18.75
N ARG A 49 -24.14 13.21 -17.53
CA ARG A 49 -22.84 13.90 -17.29
C ARG A 49 -21.64 13.08 -17.78
N LEU A 50 -21.73 11.75 -17.69
CA LEU A 50 -20.68 10.83 -18.12
C LEU A 50 -20.79 10.38 -19.58
N GLY A 51 -21.86 10.74 -20.28
CA GLY A 51 -22.12 10.27 -21.64
C GLY A 51 -22.35 8.74 -21.72
N VAL A 52 -22.97 8.16 -20.70
CA VAL A 52 -23.27 6.72 -20.61
C VAL A 52 -24.75 6.46 -20.32
N THR A 53 -25.16 5.19 -20.39
CA THR A 53 -26.52 4.78 -20.06
C THR A 53 -26.74 4.67 -18.55
N GLN A 54 -27.96 4.95 -18.08
CA GLN A 54 -28.32 4.82 -16.66
C GLN A 54 -28.01 3.42 -16.08
N PRO A 55 -28.32 2.28 -16.75
CA PRO A 55 -27.96 0.97 -16.22
C PRO A 55 -26.46 0.79 -16.01
N ARG A 56 -25.61 1.44 -16.82
CA ARG A 56 -24.16 1.40 -16.67
C ARG A 56 -23.72 2.07 -15.37
N ILE A 57 -24.39 3.15 -14.94
CA ILE A 57 -24.14 3.77 -13.62
C ILE A 57 -24.48 2.80 -12.50
N THR A 58 -25.65 2.14 -12.55
CA THR A 58 -26.04 1.16 -11.53
C THR A 58 -25.05 0.00 -11.43
N VAL A 59 -24.52 -0.48 -12.56
CA VAL A 59 -23.48 -1.51 -12.57
C VAL A 59 -22.16 -0.98 -11.99
N MET A 60 -21.79 0.26 -12.30
CA MET A 60 -20.60 0.91 -11.74
C MET A 60 -20.68 1.07 -10.23
N GLU A 61 -21.82 1.53 -9.70
CA GLU A 61 -22.06 1.69 -8.25
C GLU A 61 -21.99 0.34 -7.53
N LYS A 62 -22.65 -0.70 -8.07
CA LYS A 62 -22.61 -2.05 -7.48
C LYS A 62 -21.24 -2.71 -7.54
N ASN A 63 -20.43 -2.38 -8.55
CA ASN A 63 -19.13 -3.01 -8.81
C ASN A 63 -17.95 -2.03 -8.64
N GLU A 64 -18.10 -1.01 -7.79
CA GLU A 64 -17.16 0.10 -7.62
C GLU A 64 -15.71 -0.38 -7.43
N LYS A 65 -15.49 -1.38 -6.57
CA LYS A 65 -14.14 -1.90 -6.24
C LYS A 65 -13.39 -2.51 -7.43
N ASN A 66 -14.10 -2.88 -8.49
CA ASN A 66 -13.51 -3.51 -9.68
C ASN A 66 -13.46 -2.56 -10.88
N LEU A 67 -13.79 -1.27 -10.68
CA LEU A 67 -13.66 -0.28 -11.75
C LEU A 67 -12.20 0.03 -12.02
N LYS A 68 -11.90 0.29 -13.29
CA LYS A 68 -10.59 0.82 -13.70
C LYS A 68 -10.38 2.20 -13.06
N ILE A 69 -9.15 2.51 -12.66
CA ILE A 69 -8.77 3.83 -12.14
C ILE A 69 -9.20 4.95 -13.10
N SER A 70 -8.98 4.78 -14.40
CA SER A 70 -9.42 5.72 -15.44
C SER A 70 -10.93 5.98 -15.45
N THR A 71 -11.73 5.02 -15.00
CA THR A 71 -13.18 5.18 -14.87
C THR A 71 -13.51 5.98 -13.61
N MET A 72 -12.84 5.71 -12.50
CA MET A 72 -13.00 6.49 -11.26
C MET A 72 -12.66 7.96 -11.47
N GLU A 73 -11.56 8.25 -12.16
CA GLU A 73 -11.15 9.63 -12.50
C GLU A 73 -12.23 10.35 -13.33
N LYS A 74 -12.84 9.65 -14.30
CA LYS A 74 -13.94 10.22 -15.10
C LYS A 74 -15.18 10.51 -14.25
N ILE A 75 -15.53 9.59 -13.36
CA ILE A 75 -16.67 9.75 -12.45
C ILE A 75 -16.42 10.94 -11.51
N ALA A 76 -15.24 11.00 -10.88
CA ALA A 76 -14.85 12.08 -9.99
C ALA A 76 -14.93 13.44 -10.71
N LYS A 77 -14.38 13.54 -11.92
CA LYS A 77 -14.49 14.76 -12.74
C LYS A 77 -15.95 15.14 -13.05
N ALA A 78 -16.83 14.17 -13.27
CA ALA A 78 -18.24 14.43 -13.56
C ALA A 78 -19.03 14.95 -12.34
N ILE A 79 -18.55 14.69 -11.12
CA ILE A 79 -19.14 15.13 -9.86
C ILE A 79 -18.30 16.22 -9.16
N ASP A 80 -17.39 16.87 -9.90
CA ASP A 80 -16.50 17.94 -9.43
C ASP A 80 -15.65 17.53 -8.20
N CYS A 81 -15.08 16.32 -8.28
CA CYS A 81 -14.20 15.75 -7.27
C CYS A 81 -12.86 15.34 -7.89
N ASP A 82 -11.81 15.36 -7.08
CA ASP A 82 -10.54 14.71 -7.40
C ASP A 82 -10.56 13.25 -6.92
N PHE A 83 -10.16 12.33 -7.81
CA PHE A 83 -9.91 10.95 -7.41
C PHE A 83 -8.45 10.81 -6.97
N VAL A 84 -8.22 10.62 -5.67
CA VAL A 84 -6.89 10.44 -5.10
C VAL A 84 -6.67 8.98 -4.74
N TYR A 85 -5.69 8.32 -5.36
CA TYR A 85 -5.27 6.96 -5.03
C TYR A 85 -3.83 6.97 -4.50
N TYR A 86 -3.60 6.29 -3.39
CA TYR A 86 -2.28 6.20 -2.77
C TYR A 86 -2.04 4.83 -2.12
N PHE A 87 -0.77 4.44 -2.06
CA PHE A 87 -0.32 3.33 -1.23
C PHE A 87 0.06 3.85 0.15
N LYS A 88 -0.70 3.47 1.17
CA LYS A 88 -0.34 3.78 2.56
C LYS A 88 0.38 2.59 3.21
N PRO A 89 1.60 2.77 3.73
CA PRO A 89 2.26 1.72 4.49
C PRO A 89 1.48 1.42 5.78
N LYS A 90 1.47 0.15 6.21
CA LYS A 90 0.85 -0.24 7.50
C LYS A 90 1.56 0.41 8.69
N THR A 91 2.88 0.58 8.58
CA THR A 91 3.75 1.20 9.59
C THR A 91 4.63 2.24 8.92
N SER A 92 5.65 1.82 8.18
CA SER A 92 6.47 2.68 7.30
C SER A 92 7.17 1.83 6.23
N PHE A 93 7.55 2.42 5.10
CA PHE A 93 8.36 1.76 4.08
C PHE A 93 9.73 1.36 4.63
N GLN A 94 10.35 2.17 5.48
CA GLN A 94 11.62 1.80 6.12
C GLN A 94 11.48 0.55 6.99
N SER A 95 10.47 0.51 7.86
CA SER A 95 10.19 -0.67 8.71
C SER A 95 9.90 -1.92 7.88
N PHE A 96 9.25 -1.75 6.73
CA PHE A 96 8.94 -2.87 5.84
C PHE A 96 10.21 -3.49 5.25
N VAL A 97 11.17 -2.66 4.82
CA VAL A 97 12.49 -3.13 4.36
C VAL A 97 13.26 -3.81 5.50
N GLU A 98 13.30 -3.20 6.69
CA GLU A 98 14.02 -3.75 7.84
C GLU A 98 13.50 -5.13 8.23
N VAL A 99 12.18 -5.31 8.27
CA VAL A 99 11.55 -6.60 8.55
C VAL A 99 11.92 -7.65 7.49
N GLN A 100 11.98 -7.28 6.21
CA GLN A 100 12.37 -8.21 5.15
C GLN A 100 13.86 -8.58 5.20
N ALA A 101 14.72 -7.59 5.44
CA ALA A 101 16.14 -7.83 5.63
C ALA A 101 16.40 -8.78 6.80
N ARG A 102 15.72 -8.58 7.94
CA ARG A 102 15.83 -9.46 9.11
C ARG A 102 15.37 -10.88 8.81
N LYS A 103 14.21 -11.04 8.16
CA LYS A 103 13.72 -12.36 7.73
C LYS A 103 14.71 -13.11 6.84
N LYS A 104 15.35 -12.40 5.90
CA LYS A 104 16.36 -12.99 5.00
C LYS A 104 17.62 -13.39 5.77
N ALA A 105 18.13 -12.52 6.64
CA ALA A 105 19.31 -12.77 7.46
C ALA A 105 19.10 -13.97 8.40
N GLU A 106 17.97 -14.01 9.11
CA GLU A 106 17.59 -15.13 9.98
C GLU A 106 17.53 -16.46 9.21
N LYS A 107 16.97 -16.46 8.00
CA LYS A 107 16.89 -17.65 7.14
C LYS A 107 18.28 -18.17 6.74
N ILE A 108 19.18 -17.27 6.35
CA ILE A 108 20.56 -17.62 5.96
C ILE A 108 21.32 -18.17 7.17
N ILE A 109 21.31 -17.46 8.29
CA ILE A 109 22.05 -17.87 9.49
C ILE A 109 21.52 -19.19 10.04
N LYS A 110 20.19 -19.38 10.04
CA LYS A 110 19.60 -20.67 10.40
C LYS A 110 20.09 -21.81 9.50
N SER A 111 20.21 -21.58 8.19
CA SER A 111 20.72 -22.60 7.26
C SER A 111 22.20 -22.91 7.47
N VAL A 112 23.02 -21.90 7.81
CA VAL A 112 24.44 -22.09 8.11
C VAL A 112 24.61 -22.86 9.42
N ASN A 113 23.86 -22.51 10.47
CA ASN A 113 23.90 -23.20 11.76
C ASN A 113 23.42 -24.65 11.68
N LEU A 114 22.42 -24.95 10.84
CA LEU A 114 22.01 -26.35 10.60
C LEU A 114 23.14 -27.19 10.01
N ASN A 115 24.02 -26.59 9.21
CA ASN A 115 25.19 -27.26 8.63
C ASN A 115 26.40 -27.28 9.59
N MET A 116 26.42 -26.42 10.61
CA MET A 116 27.47 -26.26 11.60
C MET A 116 26.96 -26.67 12.98
N ALA A 117 26.76 -27.97 13.21
CA ALA A 117 26.35 -28.47 14.51
C ALA A 117 27.52 -28.43 15.52
N LEU A 118 27.24 -27.88 16.70
CA LEU A 118 28.04 -27.82 17.94
C LEU A 118 28.95 -26.59 18.09
N GLU A 119 28.47 -25.59 18.82
CA GLU A 119 29.13 -24.87 19.94
C GLU A 119 28.26 -23.66 20.36
N ASN A 120 28.29 -23.24 21.63
CA ASN A 120 27.42 -22.22 22.25
C ASN A 120 27.22 -20.92 21.41
N GLN A 121 26.17 -20.85 20.58
CA GLN A 121 26.03 -19.88 19.48
C GLN A 121 24.92 -18.80 19.67
N ASP A 122 24.19 -18.79 20.78
CA ASP A 122 22.95 -17.97 20.87
C ASP A 122 23.14 -16.44 20.89
N ILE A 123 24.30 -15.94 21.34
CA ILE A 123 24.59 -14.48 21.35
C ILE A 123 25.23 -14.05 20.03
N ALA A 124 26.21 -14.81 19.54
CA ALA A 124 26.89 -14.56 18.26
C ALA A 124 25.92 -14.58 17.06
N THR A 125 24.84 -15.36 17.15
CA THR A 125 23.82 -15.43 16.09
C THR A 125 22.96 -14.19 15.98
N LYS A 126 22.64 -13.51 17.10
CA LYS A 126 21.86 -12.27 17.06
C LYS A 126 22.67 -11.12 16.48
N GLU A 127 23.92 -10.97 16.89
CA GLU A 127 24.82 -9.95 16.35
C GLU A 127 25.06 -10.18 14.85
N ALA A 128 25.31 -11.43 14.44
CA ALA A 128 25.47 -11.77 13.03
C ALA A 128 24.23 -11.48 12.19
N VAL A 129 23.01 -11.67 12.73
CA VAL A 129 21.76 -11.29 12.06
C VAL A 129 21.73 -9.78 11.84
N GLU A 130 21.98 -8.99 12.88
CA GLU A 130 21.89 -7.52 12.77
C GLU A 130 22.97 -6.95 11.83
N ASP A 131 24.20 -7.46 11.86
CA ASP A 131 25.25 -7.07 10.91
C ASP A 131 24.84 -7.37 9.46
N MET A 132 24.26 -8.55 9.24
CA MET A 132 23.78 -8.96 7.92
C MET A 132 22.57 -8.11 7.47
N VAL A 133 21.69 -7.72 8.40
CA VAL A 133 20.59 -6.77 8.13
C VAL A 133 21.12 -5.43 7.68
N VAL A 134 22.13 -4.88 8.38
CA VAL A 134 22.76 -3.60 8.02
C VAL A 134 23.40 -3.69 6.63
N ASP A 135 24.11 -4.78 6.32
CA ASP A 135 24.70 -5.00 4.99
C ASP A 135 23.62 -5.13 3.90
N PHE A 136 22.54 -5.85 4.17
CA PHE A 136 21.41 -5.95 3.24
C PHE A 136 20.74 -4.61 2.97
N ILE A 137 20.52 -3.79 4.00
CA ILE A 137 19.86 -2.50 3.83
C ILE A 137 20.75 -1.53 3.04
N ASN A 138 22.06 -1.54 3.29
CA ASN A 138 22.98 -0.56 2.73
C ASN A 138 23.54 -0.96 1.36
N ASN A 139 23.87 -2.24 1.16
CA ASN A 139 24.65 -2.71 0.02
C ASN A 139 23.91 -3.76 -0.83
N LYS A 140 23.16 -4.68 -0.20
CA LYS A 140 22.60 -5.88 -0.87
C LYS A 140 21.08 -5.94 -0.87
N THR A 141 20.41 -4.80 -0.98
CA THR A 141 18.95 -4.73 -0.75
C THR A 141 18.13 -5.58 -1.71
N LYS A 142 18.57 -5.77 -2.96
CA LYS A 142 17.83 -6.62 -3.90
C LYS A 142 17.66 -8.06 -3.39
N GLN A 143 18.65 -8.57 -2.65
CA GLN A 143 18.67 -9.95 -2.14
C GLN A 143 17.65 -10.22 -1.04
N ILE A 144 17.08 -9.19 -0.40
CA ILE A 144 16.05 -9.38 0.64
C ILE A 144 14.70 -9.77 0.06
N TRP A 145 14.53 -9.67 -1.27
CA TRP A 145 13.29 -9.98 -1.99
C TRP A 145 13.32 -11.32 -2.74
N ASP A 146 14.50 -11.96 -2.81
CA ASP A 146 14.69 -13.32 -3.34
C ASP A 146 14.41 -14.37 -2.26
#